data_AF-A0A6V8LTC5-F1
#
_entry.id   AF-A0A6V8LTC5-F1
#
_cell.length_a   1.000
_cell.length_b   1.000
_cell.length_c   1.000
_cell.angle_alpha   90.00
_cell.angle_beta   90.00
_cell.angle_gamma   90.00
#
_symmetry.space_group_name_H-M   'P 1'
#
loop_
_entity.id
_entity.type
_entity.pdbx_description
1 polymer ?
#
loop_
_entity_poly.entity_id
_entity_poly.type
_entity_poly.pdbx_seq_one_letter_code
_entity_poly.pdbx_strand_id
1 'polypeptide(L)'
;MSDFDAGRALAREIGLLLEPIRAATDDPIRLARLLTELGWDLSSLTNFPVDRFRQLLDNVRAAVEQLRKLADNPTTDLAAYKPLLGQLRTCFTAVKDLRKALDGIAGIELPDAPKLGTDLVNWLVVTYLRQQRPTLGTVLWALALIDGPAPASAVVLDPQSKFPVRYASSVPRVRLDRLPDLLRDPLDTLHERYVGPDGLATRELTDAVADRVLPALADLLNEIGAVATYGYDVPELGESAEAARHLLHVRMPGAEDPAVPPLFELVAGLLGDEDAGLGLVLSPRGTLALDRESEDWRVTLTTALQAATVIAVGPDGLHTDLDSTDVRLRADLRVVRTVSAGKTLRIGAVDGTRLEIKGPFTVTAYADLSRDNQDFGVELSAGRPGWSSPPPTPAASCGRSCPPAPSWTSSSASAGRGGAGCT
;
A
#
# COMPACT_ATOMS: atom_id res chain seq x y z
N MET A 1 -10.24 20.58 -9.78
CA MET A 1 -10.78 21.08 -8.49
C MET A 1 -10.08 22.38 -8.15
N SER A 2 -10.82 23.47 -8.09
CA SER A 2 -10.37 24.69 -7.41
C SER A 2 -10.34 24.42 -5.90
N ASP A 3 -9.49 25.11 -5.14
CA ASP A 3 -9.32 24.94 -3.68
C ASP A 3 -10.65 25.08 -2.88
N PHE A 4 -11.70 25.65 -3.49
CA PHE A 4 -13.03 25.82 -2.92
C PHE A 4 -13.88 24.52 -2.82
N ASP A 5 -13.42 23.39 -3.36
CA ASP A 5 -14.14 22.11 -3.29
C ASP A 5 -13.71 21.20 -2.13
N ALA A 6 -12.71 21.55 -1.32
CA ALA A 6 -12.18 20.65 -0.29
C ALA A 6 -13.23 20.24 0.77
N GLY A 7 -14.05 21.18 1.26
CA GLY A 7 -15.12 20.89 2.22
C GLY A 7 -16.24 20.05 1.65
N ARG A 8 -16.62 20.34 0.40
CA ARG A 8 -17.61 19.55 -0.33
C ARG A 8 -17.09 18.14 -0.61
N ALA A 9 -15.83 18.01 -1.04
CA ALA A 9 -15.18 16.74 -1.25
C ALA A 9 -15.13 15.94 0.06
N LEU A 10 -14.64 16.53 1.15
CA LEU A 10 -14.58 15.86 2.45
C LEU A 10 -15.95 15.36 2.90
N ALA A 11 -16.97 16.22 2.87
CA ALA A 11 -18.29 15.82 3.32
C ALA A 11 -18.95 14.80 2.38
N ARG A 12 -18.68 14.86 1.07
CA ARG A 12 -19.08 13.82 0.12
C ARG A 12 -18.43 12.49 0.48
N GLU A 13 -17.12 12.46 0.71
CA GLU A 13 -16.41 11.23 1.09
C GLU A 13 -16.89 10.67 2.44
N ILE A 14 -17.18 11.54 3.42
CA ILE A 14 -17.78 11.11 4.70
C ILE A 14 -19.22 10.60 4.50
N GLY A 15 -19.98 11.20 3.59
CA GLY A 15 -21.30 10.70 3.20
C GLY A 15 -21.21 9.29 2.63
N LEU A 16 -20.25 9.04 1.73
CA LEU A 16 -20.00 7.70 1.18
C LEU A 16 -19.53 6.70 2.25
N LEU A 17 -18.67 7.13 3.17
CA LEU A 17 -18.20 6.32 4.30
C LEU A 17 -19.36 5.88 5.21
N LEU A 18 -20.33 6.76 5.47
CA LEU A 18 -21.46 6.51 6.37
C LEU A 18 -22.70 5.97 5.66
N GLU A 19 -22.67 5.83 4.33
CA GLU A 19 -23.76 5.32 3.52
C GLU A 19 -24.30 3.94 3.97
N PRO A 20 -23.45 2.96 4.36
CA PRO A 20 -23.96 1.67 4.84
C PRO A 20 -24.85 1.79 6.09
N ILE A 21 -24.51 2.68 7.04
CA ILE A 21 -25.36 2.92 8.21
C ILE A 21 -26.66 3.60 7.78
N ARG A 22 -26.57 4.63 6.92
CA ARG A 22 -27.76 5.33 6.42
C ARG A 22 -28.72 4.36 5.75
N ALA A 23 -28.23 3.51 4.86
CA ALA A 23 -29.05 2.50 4.19
C ALA A 23 -29.64 1.48 5.17
N ALA A 24 -28.91 1.10 6.23
CA ALA A 24 -29.41 0.24 7.30
C ALA A 24 -30.53 0.88 8.13
N THR A 25 -30.58 2.21 8.22
CA THR A 25 -31.67 2.91 8.93
C THR A 25 -33.01 2.86 8.17
N ASP A 26 -32.97 2.69 6.84
CA ASP A 26 -34.16 2.66 5.98
C ASP A 26 -34.66 1.23 5.70
N ASP A 27 -33.80 0.23 5.86
CA ASP A 27 -34.07 -1.16 5.49
C ASP A 27 -33.60 -2.13 6.60
N PRO A 28 -34.53 -2.78 7.32
CA PRO A 28 -34.21 -3.75 8.37
C PRO A 28 -33.33 -4.92 7.89
N ILE A 29 -33.43 -5.31 6.61
CA ILE A 29 -32.61 -6.40 6.05
C ILE A 29 -31.15 -5.95 5.94
N ARG A 30 -30.91 -4.71 5.52
CA ARG A 30 -29.55 -4.13 5.47
C ARG A 30 -28.96 -3.97 6.86
N LEU A 31 -29.77 -3.60 7.84
CA LEU A 31 -29.34 -3.55 9.23
C LEU A 31 -28.92 -4.93 9.75
N ALA A 32 -29.74 -5.95 9.52
CA ALA A 32 -29.40 -7.32 9.89
C ALA A 32 -28.09 -7.77 9.22
N ARG A 33 -27.94 -7.51 7.92
CA ARG A 33 -26.70 -7.84 7.19
C ARG A 33 -25.47 -7.12 7.76
N LEU A 34 -25.56 -5.81 8.03
CA LEU A 34 -24.48 -5.03 8.62
C LEU A 34 -24.05 -5.60 9.97
N LEU A 35 -25.01 -5.97 10.82
CA LEU A 35 -24.73 -6.58 12.12
C LEU A 35 -24.09 -7.97 11.96
N THR A 36 -24.62 -8.80 11.05
CA THR A 36 -24.05 -10.12 10.74
C THR A 36 -22.61 -10.03 10.23
N GLU A 37 -22.29 -9.05 9.39
CA GLU A 37 -20.91 -8.83 8.90
C GLU A 37 -19.96 -8.40 10.03
N LEU A 38 -20.48 -7.75 11.08
CA LEU A 38 -19.75 -7.49 12.33
C LEU A 38 -19.76 -8.71 13.28
N GLY A 39 -20.46 -9.78 12.94
CA GLY A 39 -20.64 -10.98 13.76
C GLY A 39 -21.70 -10.85 14.84
N TRP A 40 -22.61 -9.90 14.77
CA TRP A 40 -23.68 -9.70 15.75
C TRP A 40 -25.04 -10.13 15.20
N ASP A 41 -25.80 -10.85 16.02
CA ASP A 41 -27.21 -11.13 15.79
C ASP A 41 -28.04 -10.60 16.96
N LEU A 42 -28.49 -9.36 16.81
CA LEU A 42 -29.27 -8.67 17.83
C LEU A 42 -30.72 -9.18 17.88
N SER A 43 -31.17 -9.94 16.88
CA SER A 43 -32.51 -10.55 16.91
C SER A 43 -32.58 -11.75 17.84
N SER A 44 -31.44 -12.39 18.09
CA SER A 44 -31.27 -13.49 19.04
C SER A 44 -31.10 -13.02 20.50
N LEU A 45 -30.98 -11.71 20.74
CA LEU A 45 -30.88 -11.14 22.09
C LEU A 45 -32.25 -10.98 22.75
N THR A 46 -32.49 -11.76 23.79
CA THR A 46 -33.69 -11.62 24.63
C THR A 46 -33.73 -10.21 25.26
N ASN A 47 -34.85 -9.50 25.12
CA ASN A 47 -35.06 -8.12 25.61
C ASN A 47 -34.15 -7.04 24.98
N PHE A 48 -33.66 -7.23 23.75
CA PHE A 48 -32.89 -6.19 23.06
C PHE A 48 -33.72 -4.89 22.92
N PRO A 49 -33.19 -3.72 23.33
CA PRO A 49 -33.94 -2.45 23.31
C PRO A 49 -33.98 -1.86 21.89
N VAL A 50 -34.81 -2.44 21.02
CA VAL A 50 -34.94 -2.07 19.59
C VAL A 50 -35.17 -0.57 19.40
N ASP A 51 -36.04 0.04 20.21
CA ASP A 51 -36.36 1.47 20.09
C ASP A 51 -35.16 2.37 20.42
N ARG A 52 -34.36 2.01 21.43
CA ARG A 52 -33.13 2.72 21.77
C ARG A 52 -32.11 2.61 20.65
N PHE A 53 -31.97 1.42 20.06
CA PHE A 53 -31.06 1.22 18.94
C PHE A 53 -31.48 2.01 17.70
N ARG A 54 -32.79 2.01 17.38
CA ARG A 54 -33.36 2.83 16.30
C ARG A 54 -33.09 4.32 16.52
N GLN A 55 -33.30 4.81 17.75
CA GLN A 55 -33.00 6.20 18.10
C GLN A 55 -31.52 6.56 17.88
N LEU A 56 -30.60 5.65 18.23
CA LEU A 56 -29.17 5.87 18.01
C LEU A 56 -28.81 5.89 16.52
N LEU A 57 -29.44 5.04 15.71
CA LEU A 57 -29.32 5.04 14.25
C LEU A 57 -29.85 6.35 13.64
N ASP A 58 -30.99 6.84 14.11
CA ASP A 58 -31.57 8.13 13.68
C ASP A 58 -30.66 9.31 14.03
N ASN A 59 -29.95 9.25 15.17
CA ASN A 59 -28.94 10.26 15.50
C ASN A 59 -27.78 10.27 14.50
N VAL A 60 -27.32 9.10 14.03
CA VAL A 60 -26.29 9.02 12.98
C VAL A 60 -26.81 9.64 11.69
N ARG A 61 -28.03 9.26 11.27
CA ARG A 61 -28.69 9.80 10.07
C ARG A 61 -28.79 11.33 10.13
N ALA A 62 -29.29 11.88 11.24
CA ALA A 62 -29.41 13.32 11.44
C ALA A 62 -28.05 14.03 11.40
N ALA A 63 -27.01 13.43 11.98
CA ALA A 63 -25.67 13.99 11.96
C ALA A 63 -25.09 14.04 10.54
N VAL A 64 -25.31 13.00 9.73
CA VAL A 64 -24.88 12.94 8.32
C VAL A 64 -25.62 13.99 7.49
N GLU A 65 -26.94 14.10 7.62
CA GLU A 65 -27.73 15.10 6.88
C GLU A 65 -27.30 16.53 7.21
N GLN A 66 -26.97 16.81 8.47
CA GLN A 66 -26.43 18.11 8.85
C GLN A 66 -25.04 18.36 8.25
N LEU A 67 -24.19 17.34 8.17
CA LEU A 67 -22.89 17.44 7.50
C LEU A 67 -23.05 17.76 6.01
N ARG A 68 -24.00 17.10 5.33
CA ARG A 68 -24.30 17.37 3.91
C ARG A 68 -24.79 18.80 3.70
N LYS A 69 -25.69 19.30 4.54
CA LYS A 69 -26.15 20.70 4.48
C LYS A 69 -25.00 21.71 4.62
N LEU A 70 -24.03 21.43 5.49
CA LEU A 70 -22.83 22.27 5.62
C LEU A 70 -21.93 22.19 4.38
N ALA A 71 -21.86 21.02 3.74
CA ALA A 71 -21.08 20.79 2.52
C ALA A 71 -21.66 21.48 1.27
N ASP A 72 -22.98 21.53 1.19
CA ASP A 72 -23.71 22.14 0.07
C ASP A 72 -23.59 23.67 0.09
N ASN A 73 -23.15 24.25 1.21
CA ASN A 73 -22.87 25.67 1.40
C ASN A 73 -21.35 25.89 1.57
N PRO A 74 -20.54 25.71 0.51
CA PRO A 74 -19.09 25.81 0.62
C PRO A 74 -18.69 27.22 1.06
N THR A 75 -17.79 27.27 2.03
CA THR A 75 -17.18 28.51 2.51
C THR A 75 -15.75 28.62 2.00
N THR A 76 -15.34 29.85 1.71
CA THR A 76 -13.98 30.18 1.28
C THR A 76 -13.03 30.38 2.46
N ASP A 77 -13.56 30.56 3.67
CA ASP A 77 -12.79 30.84 4.87
C ASP A 77 -12.44 29.56 5.64
N LEU A 78 -11.15 29.37 5.98
CA LEU A 78 -10.67 28.26 6.79
C LEU A 78 -11.35 28.21 8.17
N ALA A 79 -11.61 29.37 8.80
CA ALA A 79 -12.28 29.41 10.09
C ALA A 79 -13.73 28.89 9.99
N ALA A 80 -14.35 29.04 8.83
CA ALA A 80 -15.69 28.55 8.55
C ALA A 80 -15.73 27.01 8.29
N TYR A 81 -14.59 26.31 8.29
CA TYR A 81 -14.55 24.83 8.37
C TYR A 81 -14.72 24.30 9.80
N LYS A 82 -14.57 25.14 10.83
CA LYS A 82 -14.74 24.72 12.23
C LYS A 82 -16.11 24.08 12.50
N PRO A 83 -17.25 24.61 12.00
CA PRO A 83 -18.54 23.93 12.07
C PRO A 83 -18.56 22.57 11.36
N LEU A 84 -17.92 22.44 10.20
CA LEU A 84 -17.83 21.18 9.46
C LEU A 84 -17.06 20.12 10.26
N LEU A 85 -15.91 20.47 10.84
CA LEU A 85 -15.13 19.58 11.70
C LEU A 85 -15.86 19.23 13.00
N GLY A 86 -16.57 20.19 13.59
CA GLY A 86 -17.45 19.96 14.73
C GLY A 86 -18.55 18.96 14.41
N GLN A 87 -19.17 19.10 13.23
CA GLN A 87 -20.21 18.18 12.76
C GLN A 87 -19.64 16.79 12.44
N LEU A 88 -18.44 16.71 11.88
CA LEU A 88 -17.74 15.45 11.65
C LEU A 88 -17.51 14.69 12.96
N ARG A 89 -17.06 15.40 14.01
CA ARG A 89 -16.93 14.84 15.36
C ARG A 89 -18.27 14.31 15.88
N THR A 90 -19.37 15.04 15.64
CA THR A 90 -20.72 14.60 16.01
C THR A 90 -21.11 13.30 15.30
N CYS A 91 -20.84 13.18 13.99
CA CYS A 91 -21.09 11.95 13.24
C CYS A 91 -20.37 10.74 13.86
N PHE A 92 -19.05 10.84 14.08
CA PHE A 92 -18.29 9.73 14.68
C PHE A 92 -18.70 9.43 16.12
N THR A 93 -19.08 10.45 16.89
CA THR A 93 -19.62 10.26 18.24
C THR A 93 -20.95 9.50 18.20
N ALA A 94 -21.85 9.85 17.28
CA ALA A 94 -23.12 9.15 17.10
C ALA A 94 -22.91 7.67 16.71
N VAL A 95 -21.97 7.39 15.80
CA VAL A 95 -21.61 6.00 15.43
C VAL A 95 -21.04 5.25 16.63
N LYS A 96 -20.12 5.86 17.38
CA LYS A 96 -19.54 5.24 18.59
C LYS A 96 -20.60 4.97 19.66
N ASP A 97 -21.59 5.85 19.76
CA ASP A 97 -22.70 5.74 20.71
C ASP A 97 -23.67 4.60 20.39
N LEU A 98 -23.61 3.98 19.21
CA LEU A 98 -24.40 2.76 18.92
C LEU A 98 -24.10 1.63 19.92
N ARG A 99 -22.88 1.57 20.47
CA ARG A 99 -22.54 0.60 21.54
C ARG A 99 -23.43 0.75 22.77
N LYS A 100 -23.96 1.96 23.03
CA LYS A 100 -24.84 2.22 24.18
C LYS A 100 -26.16 1.45 24.09
N ALA A 101 -26.53 0.96 22.90
CA ALA A 101 -27.70 0.09 22.76
C ALA A 101 -27.57 -1.22 23.56
N LEU A 102 -26.34 -1.63 23.88
CA LEU A 102 -26.04 -2.81 24.69
C LEU A 102 -25.97 -2.49 26.19
N ASP A 103 -25.99 -1.21 26.59
CA ASP A 103 -25.93 -0.83 28.00
C ASP A 103 -27.21 -1.24 28.73
N GLY A 104 -27.08 -1.98 29.82
CA GLY A 104 -28.19 -2.38 30.68
C GLY A 104 -28.91 -3.66 30.24
N ILE A 105 -28.39 -4.38 29.24
CA ILE A 105 -28.84 -5.75 28.94
C ILE A 105 -28.37 -6.65 30.10
N ALA A 106 -29.30 -7.00 30.99
CA ALA A 106 -29.01 -7.86 32.13
C ALA A 106 -28.96 -9.33 31.72
N GLY A 107 -28.08 -10.10 32.36
CA GLY A 107 -28.05 -11.56 32.25
C GLY A 107 -27.20 -12.14 31.11
N ILE A 108 -26.52 -11.32 30.32
CA ILE A 108 -25.61 -11.78 29.25
C ILE A 108 -24.27 -11.05 29.38
N GLU A 109 -23.18 -11.79 29.60
CA GLU A 109 -21.84 -11.24 29.51
C GLU A 109 -21.44 -11.13 28.03
N LEU A 110 -21.38 -9.91 27.53
CA LEU A 110 -20.91 -9.59 26.18
C LEU A 110 -19.51 -8.96 26.28
N PRO A 111 -18.44 -9.77 26.39
CA PRO A 111 -17.08 -9.24 26.62
C PRO A 111 -16.63 -8.24 25.55
N ASP A 112 -17.18 -8.37 24.34
CA ASP A 112 -16.87 -7.51 23.20
C ASP A 112 -17.91 -6.42 22.92
N ALA A 113 -18.98 -6.28 23.73
CA ALA A 113 -19.95 -5.19 23.57
C ALA A 113 -19.30 -3.79 23.53
N PRO A 114 -18.27 -3.48 24.35
CA PRO A 114 -17.58 -2.19 24.28
C PRO A 114 -16.88 -1.93 22.95
N LYS A 115 -16.54 -2.98 22.19
CA LYS A 115 -15.82 -2.92 20.91
C LYS A 115 -16.74 -2.68 19.71
N LEU A 116 -18.06 -2.91 19.81
CA LEU A 116 -19.00 -2.78 18.69
C LEU A 116 -18.85 -1.46 17.93
N GLY A 117 -18.76 -0.33 18.64
CA GLY A 117 -18.58 0.98 17.99
C GLY A 117 -17.24 1.13 17.25
N THR A 118 -16.17 0.56 17.79
CA THR A 118 -14.84 0.58 17.17
C THR A 118 -14.78 -0.38 15.97
N ASP A 119 -15.34 -1.58 16.11
CA ASP A 119 -15.42 -2.59 15.05
C ASP A 119 -16.24 -2.04 13.87
N LEU A 120 -17.37 -1.38 14.15
CA LEU A 120 -18.18 -0.72 13.12
C LEU A 120 -17.40 0.38 12.39
N VAL A 121 -16.68 1.25 13.10
CA VAL A 121 -15.88 2.30 12.45
C VAL A 121 -14.78 1.69 11.58
N ASN A 122 -14.07 0.68 12.07
CA ASN A 122 -13.04 0.00 11.28
C ASN A 122 -13.64 -0.66 10.03
N TRP A 123 -14.74 -1.38 10.19
CA TRP A 123 -15.44 -2.01 9.08
C TRP A 123 -15.89 -0.98 8.03
N LEU A 124 -16.48 0.16 8.45
CA LEU A 124 -16.88 1.23 7.54
C LEU A 124 -15.70 1.77 6.75
N VAL A 125 -14.59 2.08 7.42
CA VAL A 125 -13.38 2.62 6.77
C VAL A 125 -12.84 1.64 5.75
N VAL A 126 -12.70 0.36 6.11
CA VAL A 126 -12.15 -0.65 5.21
C VAL A 126 -13.09 -0.95 4.05
N THR A 127 -14.40 -1.04 4.29
CA THR A 127 -15.41 -1.21 3.23
C THR A 127 -15.43 -0.02 2.28
N TYR A 128 -15.38 1.21 2.80
CA TYR A 128 -15.27 2.41 1.98
C TYR A 128 -14.00 2.40 1.13
N LEU A 129 -12.85 2.08 1.72
CA LEU A 129 -11.59 2.02 0.97
C LEU A 129 -11.67 0.97 -0.13
N ARG A 130 -12.17 -0.23 0.14
CA ARG A 130 -12.32 -1.28 -0.88
C ARG A 130 -13.26 -0.89 -2.02
N GLN A 131 -14.36 -0.20 -1.73
CA GLN A 131 -15.37 0.13 -2.74
C GLN A 131 -15.09 1.41 -3.51
N GLN A 132 -14.57 2.44 -2.83
CA GLN A 132 -14.45 3.79 -3.39
C GLN A 132 -13.01 4.16 -3.72
N ARG A 133 -12.03 3.52 -3.05
CA ARG A 133 -10.59 3.86 -3.11
C ARG A 133 -9.71 2.60 -3.06
N PRO A 134 -9.93 1.58 -3.92
CA PRO A 134 -9.31 0.26 -3.77
C PRO A 134 -7.78 0.34 -3.70
N THR A 135 -7.15 1.12 -4.58
CA THR A 135 -5.71 1.35 -4.57
C THR A 135 -5.20 1.89 -3.23
N LEU A 136 -5.90 2.86 -2.62
CA LEU A 136 -5.51 3.39 -1.31
C LEU A 136 -5.70 2.35 -0.21
N GLY A 137 -6.78 1.56 -0.28
CA GLY A 137 -7.00 0.44 0.64
C GLY A 137 -5.85 -0.56 0.61
N THR A 138 -5.42 -0.96 -0.59
CA THR A 138 -4.29 -1.89 -0.79
C THR A 138 -2.97 -1.29 -0.30
N VAL A 139 -2.70 -0.02 -0.59
CA VAL A 139 -1.50 0.66 -0.09
C VAL A 139 -1.50 0.74 1.44
N LEU A 140 -2.61 1.12 2.06
CA LEU A 140 -2.71 1.18 3.53
C LEU A 140 -2.56 -0.20 4.16
N TRP A 141 -3.09 -1.24 3.52
CA TRP A 141 -2.86 -2.62 3.94
C TRP A 141 -1.38 -3.00 3.83
N ALA A 142 -0.72 -2.69 2.71
CA ALA A 142 0.70 -3.01 2.46
C ALA A 142 1.65 -2.25 3.39
N LEU A 143 1.25 -1.05 3.83
CA LEU A 143 1.93 -0.27 4.85
C LEU A 143 1.60 -0.74 6.27
N ALA A 144 0.93 -1.89 6.45
CA ALA A 144 0.50 -2.39 7.75
C ALA A 144 -0.42 -1.44 8.55
N LEU A 145 -1.04 -0.46 7.90
CA LEU A 145 -2.01 0.47 8.51
C LEU A 145 -3.43 -0.09 8.50
N ILE A 146 -3.67 -1.18 7.79
CA ILE A 146 -4.88 -2.00 7.88
C ILE A 146 -4.43 -3.41 8.19
N ASP A 147 -4.85 -3.95 9.32
CA ASP A 147 -4.64 -5.35 9.63
C ASP A 147 -5.51 -6.21 8.70
N GLY A 148 -4.98 -7.36 8.27
CA GLY A 148 -5.77 -8.42 7.67
C GLY A 148 -6.92 -8.89 8.58
N PRO A 149 -7.78 -9.81 8.10
CA PRO A 149 -8.87 -10.34 8.91
C PRO A 149 -8.32 -10.82 10.26
N ALA A 150 -8.79 -10.19 11.35
CA ALA A 150 -8.41 -10.61 12.69
C ALA A 150 -8.84 -12.07 12.92
N PRO A 151 -8.17 -12.82 13.82
CA PRO A 151 -8.65 -14.13 14.21
C PRO A 151 -10.13 -14.03 14.61
N ALA A 152 -10.92 -14.99 14.14
CA ALA A 152 -12.36 -14.93 14.30
C ALA A 152 -12.71 -14.88 15.80
N SER A 153 -13.64 -13.99 16.16
CA SER A 153 -14.12 -13.91 17.54
C SER A 153 -14.75 -15.24 17.97
N ALA A 154 -14.71 -15.57 19.27
CA ALA A 154 -15.43 -16.73 19.77
C ALA A 154 -16.95 -16.55 19.61
N VAL A 155 -17.66 -17.65 19.34
CA VAL A 155 -19.12 -17.67 19.32
C VAL A 155 -19.64 -17.45 20.74
N VAL A 156 -20.58 -16.52 20.91
CA VAL A 156 -21.24 -16.24 22.20
C VAL A 156 -22.72 -16.57 22.09
N LEU A 157 -23.20 -17.43 22.98
CA LEU A 157 -24.61 -17.83 23.05
C LEU A 157 -25.35 -17.01 24.11
N ASP A 158 -26.61 -16.66 23.85
CA ASP A 158 -27.50 -16.15 24.89
C ASP A 158 -27.77 -17.25 25.93
N PRO A 159 -27.50 -17.03 27.23
CA PRO A 159 -27.79 -18.01 28.27
C PRO A 159 -29.25 -18.42 28.37
N GLN A 160 -30.20 -17.56 27.97
CA GLN A 160 -31.64 -17.86 28.03
C GLN A 160 -32.11 -18.62 26.80
N SER A 161 -31.96 -18.03 25.60
CA SER A 161 -32.47 -18.62 24.37
C SER A 161 -31.59 -19.73 23.79
N LYS A 162 -30.32 -19.82 24.23
CA LYS A 162 -29.27 -20.71 23.68
C LYS A 162 -28.93 -20.44 22.21
N PHE A 163 -29.44 -19.36 21.60
CA PHE A 163 -29.07 -18.96 20.25
C PHE A 163 -27.77 -18.14 20.25
N PRO A 164 -26.98 -18.21 19.16
CA PRO A 164 -25.78 -17.40 19.00
C PRO A 164 -26.14 -15.92 18.85
N VAL A 165 -25.65 -15.11 19.78
CA VAL A 165 -25.73 -13.65 19.75
C VAL A 165 -24.53 -13.05 19.02
N ARG A 166 -23.39 -13.74 19.10
CA ARG A 166 -22.16 -13.38 18.39
C ARG A 166 -21.65 -14.57 17.61
N TYR A 167 -21.45 -14.39 16.31
CA TYR A 167 -20.81 -15.35 15.43
C TYR A 167 -19.30 -15.10 15.36
N ALA A 168 -18.58 -16.10 14.88
CA ALA A 168 -17.18 -15.97 14.55
C ALA A 168 -17.04 -15.01 13.35
N SER A 169 -16.56 -13.78 13.62
CA SER A 169 -16.32 -12.75 12.61
C SER A 169 -14.89 -12.22 12.70
N SER A 170 -14.33 -11.90 11.54
CA SER A 170 -13.02 -11.26 11.38
C SER A 170 -13.22 -9.83 10.89
N VAL A 171 -13.41 -8.90 11.83
CA VAL A 171 -13.52 -7.47 11.49
C VAL A 171 -12.12 -6.92 11.23
N PRO A 172 -11.87 -6.27 10.07
CA PRO A 172 -10.57 -5.68 9.78
C PRO A 172 -10.31 -4.52 10.76
N ARG A 173 -9.04 -4.19 11.01
CA ARG A 173 -8.67 -3.11 11.95
C ARG A 173 -7.79 -2.08 11.30
N VAL A 174 -8.12 -0.80 11.50
CA VAL A 174 -7.28 0.31 11.05
C VAL A 174 -6.29 0.66 12.17
N ARG A 175 -5.00 0.71 11.83
CA ARG A 175 -3.86 0.87 12.75
C ARG A 175 -3.06 2.14 12.47
N LEU A 176 -3.74 3.29 12.51
CA LEU A 176 -3.10 4.59 12.35
C LEU A 176 -2.10 4.92 13.48
N ASP A 177 -2.15 4.17 14.58
CA ASP A 177 -1.17 4.22 15.67
C ASP A 177 0.25 3.84 15.20
N ARG A 178 0.39 3.08 14.11
CA ARG A 178 1.69 2.68 13.54
C ARG A 178 2.33 3.73 12.63
N LEU A 179 1.59 4.78 12.27
CA LEU A 179 2.08 5.79 11.34
C LEU A 179 3.38 6.48 11.83
N PRO A 180 3.56 6.84 13.12
CA PRO A 180 4.82 7.41 13.59
C PRO A 180 6.02 6.48 13.42
N ASP A 181 5.82 5.17 13.63
CA ASP A 181 6.90 4.18 13.52
C ASP A 181 7.26 3.93 12.06
N LEU A 182 6.26 3.82 11.16
CA LEU A 182 6.49 3.76 9.71
C LEU A 182 7.22 4.99 9.16
N LEU A 183 6.98 6.17 9.72
CA LEU A 183 7.67 7.39 9.30
C LEU A 183 9.11 7.48 9.82
N ARG A 184 9.39 6.83 10.96
CA ARG A 184 10.72 6.83 11.58
C ARG A 184 11.60 5.73 10.99
N ASP A 185 11.07 4.52 10.90
CA ASP A 185 11.76 3.33 10.43
C ASP A 185 10.78 2.41 9.66
N PRO A 186 10.53 2.69 8.37
CA PRO A 186 9.57 1.92 7.59
C PRO A 186 10.00 0.46 7.40
N LEU A 187 11.29 0.21 7.22
CA LEU A 187 11.79 -1.13 6.91
C LEU A 187 11.65 -2.06 8.12
N ASP A 188 12.13 -1.63 9.28
CA ASP A 188 12.04 -2.47 10.49
C ASP A 188 10.58 -2.67 10.90
N THR A 189 9.74 -1.63 10.80
CA THR A 189 8.31 -1.73 11.12
C THR A 189 7.58 -2.73 10.21
N LEU A 190 7.89 -2.74 8.91
CA LEU A 190 7.29 -3.68 7.96
C LEU A 190 7.87 -5.09 8.13
N HIS A 191 9.17 -5.21 8.39
CA HIS A 191 9.82 -6.49 8.68
C HIS A 191 9.20 -7.16 9.91
N GLU A 192 9.08 -6.44 11.03
CA GLU A 192 8.43 -6.93 12.25
C GLU A 192 6.98 -7.36 11.98
N ARG A 193 6.25 -6.62 11.14
CA ARG A 193 4.86 -6.94 10.83
C ARG A 193 4.71 -8.20 9.99
N TYR A 194 5.45 -8.29 8.90
CA TYR A 194 5.22 -9.29 7.86
C TYR A 194 6.00 -10.56 8.14
N VAL A 195 7.27 -10.42 8.52
CA VAL A 195 8.20 -11.53 8.74
C VAL A 195 8.20 -11.94 10.22
N GLY A 196 8.22 -10.96 11.12
CA GLY A 196 8.30 -11.20 12.56
C GLY A 196 9.72 -11.50 13.06
N PRO A 197 9.90 -11.76 14.38
CA PRO A 197 11.22 -11.95 14.98
C PRO A 197 11.88 -13.28 14.59
N ASP A 198 11.07 -14.29 14.27
CA ASP A 198 11.54 -15.62 13.88
C ASP A 198 11.96 -15.69 12.40
N GLY A 199 11.85 -14.58 11.67
CA GLY A 199 12.36 -14.49 10.30
C GLY A 199 11.65 -15.44 9.33
N LEU A 200 12.44 -16.00 8.43
CA LEU A 200 12.05 -17.07 7.51
C LEU A 200 12.69 -18.41 7.95
N ALA A 201 12.81 -18.63 9.26
CA ALA A 201 13.61 -19.73 9.83
C ALA A 201 13.12 -21.13 9.44
N THR A 202 11.82 -21.30 9.18
CA THR A 202 11.24 -22.58 8.76
C THR A 202 10.40 -22.42 7.50
N ARG A 203 10.18 -23.53 6.81
CA ARG A 203 9.29 -23.58 5.64
C ARG A 203 7.88 -23.10 5.98
N GLU A 204 7.31 -23.57 7.09
CA GLU A 204 5.98 -23.17 7.57
C GLU A 204 5.88 -21.65 7.81
N LEU A 205 6.91 -21.05 8.42
CA LEU A 205 6.95 -19.60 8.61
C LEU A 205 7.05 -18.86 7.28
N THR A 206 7.88 -19.35 6.36
CA THR A 206 8.04 -18.76 5.02
C THR A 206 6.75 -18.79 4.22
N ASP A 207 6.06 -19.94 4.20
CA ASP A 207 4.77 -20.10 3.54
C ASP A 207 3.70 -19.20 4.19
N ALA A 208 3.71 -19.05 5.52
CA ALA A 208 2.81 -18.13 6.23
C ALA A 208 3.08 -16.64 5.90
N VAL A 209 4.34 -16.26 5.65
CA VAL A 209 4.69 -14.92 5.15
C VAL A 209 4.23 -14.75 3.71
N ALA A 210 4.44 -15.76 2.85
CA ALA A 210 4.00 -15.77 1.46
C ALA A 210 2.47 -15.60 1.36
N ASP A 211 1.72 -16.41 2.11
CA ASP A 211 0.25 -16.37 2.22
C ASP A 211 -0.29 -15.03 2.73
N ARG A 212 0.55 -14.25 3.42
CA ARG A 212 0.19 -12.92 3.89
C ARG A 212 0.48 -11.87 2.84
N VAL A 213 1.67 -11.89 2.24
CA VAL A 213 2.19 -10.78 1.41
C VAL A 213 1.78 -10.92 -0.05
N LEU A 214 1.93 -12.12 -0.62
CA LEU A 214 1.81 -12.34 -2.06
C LEU A 214 0.37 -12.20 -2.60
N PRO A 215 -0.71 -12.63 -1.91
CA PRO A 215 -2.07 -12.35 -2.38
C PRO A 215 -2.36 -10.86 -2.52
N ALA A 216 -1.93 -10.06 -1.55
CA ALA A 216 -2.18 -8.64 -1.60
C ALA A 216 -1.30 -7.90 -2.62
N LEU A 217 -0.09 -8.41 -2.87
CA LEU A 217 0.70 -7.98 -4.01
C LEU A 217 -0.01 -8.32 -5.33
N ALA A 218 -0.64 -9.50 -5.43
CA ALA A 218 -1.46 -9.86 -6.58
C ALA A 218 -2.62 -8.88 -6.78
N ASP A 219 -3.37 -8.56 -5.72
CA ASP A 219 -4.45 -7.57 -5.75
C ASP A 219 -3.95 -6.20 -6.21
N LEU A 220 -2.81 -5.73 -5.68
CA LEU A 220 -2.19 -4.46 -6.10
C LEU A 220 -1.83 -4.47 -7.59
N LEU A 221 -1.22 -5.56 -8.06
CA LEU A 221 -0.82 -5.72 -9.44
C LEU A 221 -2.03 -5.76 -10.39
N ASN A 222 -3.11 -6.44 -9.98
CA ASN A 222 -4.38 -6.47 -10.72
C ASN A 222 -4.99 -5.07 -10.85
N GLU A 223 -4.98 -4.27 -9.78
CA GLU A 223 -5.48 -2.90 -9.78
C GLU A 223 -4.72 -1.96 -10.74
N ILE A 224 -3.43 -2.22 -10.98
CA ILE A 224 -2.63 -1.44 -11.96
C ILE A 224 -2.65 -2.04 -13.38
N GLY A 225 -3.48 -3.07 -13.62
CA GLY A 225 -3.73 -3.66 -14.92
C GLY A 225 -2.82 -4.84 -15.30
N ALA A 226 -2.06 -5.40 -14.36
CA ALA A 226 -1.47 -6.72 -14.53
C ALA A 226 -2.54 -7.81 -14.38
N VAL A 227 -2.23 -9.04 -14.80
CA VAL A 227 -2.98 -10.23 -14.43
C VAL A 227 -2.13 -11.00 -13.44
N ALA A 228 -2.44 -10.87 -12.16
CA ALA A 228 -1.71 -11.51 -11.08
C ALA A 228 -2.59 -12.50 -10.32
N THR A 229 -2.07 -13.70 -10.09
CA THR A 229 -2.75 -14.77 -9.36
C THR A 229 -1.80 -15.37 -8.33
N TYR A 230 -2.30 -15.62 -7.13
CA TYR A 230 -1.57 -16.28 -6.06
C TYR A 230 -2.13 -17.69 -5.83
N GLY A 231 -1.25 -18.65 -5.61
CA GLY A 231 -1.60 -20.01 -5.22
C GLY A 231 -2.29 -20.81 -6.30
N TYR A 232 -1.50 -21.24 -7.28
CA TYR A 232 -1.99 -22.05 -8.39
C TYR A 232 -1.92 -23.54 -8.01
N ASP A 233 -3.06 -24.22 -7.92
CA ASP A 233 -3.11 -25.67 -7.69
C ASP A 233 -2.85 -26.38 -9.02
N VAL A 234 -1.66 -26.97 -9.16
CA VAL A 234 -1.24 -27.74 -10.34
C VAL A 234 -0.97 -29.17 -9.90
N PRO A 235 -2.00 -30.04 -9.85
CA PRO A 235 -1.83 -31.43 -9.44
C PRO A 235 -0.76 -32.17 -10.25
N GLU A 236 -0.52 -31.75 -11.49
CA GLU A 236 0.47 -32.31 -12.40
C GLU A 236 1.93 -32.10 -11.94
N LEU A 237 2.18 -31.18 -11.00
CA LEU A 237 3.52 -30.93 -10.45
C LEU A 237 3.93 -31.90 -9.32
N GLY A 238 3.04 -32.80 -8.89
CA GLY A 238 3.34 -33.80 -7.86
C GLY A 238 3.78 -33.16 -6.54
N GLU A 239 4.94 -33.53 -6.02
CA GLU A 239 5.49 -32.97 -4.77
C GLU A 239 5.78 -31.46 -4.86
N SER A 240 6.05 -30.94 -6.06
CA SER A 240 6.25 -29.51 -6.30
C SER A 240 4.94 -28.71 -6.34
N ALA A 241 3.78 -29.38 -6.32
CA ALA A 241 2.48 -28.71 -6.28
C ALA A 241 2.31 -27.90 -4.99
N GLU A 242 2.85 -28.35 -3.87
CA GLU A 242 2.76 -27.62 -2.60
C GLU A 242 3.57 -26.32 -2.65
N ALA A 243 4.79 -26.34 -3.16
CA ALA A 243 5.58 -25.13 -3.36
C ALA A 243 4.88 -24.14 -4.31
N ALA A 244 4.22 -24.64 -5.37
CA ALA A 244 3.48 -23.83 -6.33
C ALA A 244 2.27 -23.09 -5.72
N ARG A 245 1.69 -23.60 -4.63
CA ARG A 245 0.58 -22.96 -3.90
C ARG A 245 0.98 -21.67 -3.19
N HIS A 246 2.28 -21.45 -2.99
CA HIS A 246 2.81 -20.24 -2.37
C HIS A 246 3.54 -19.33 -3.37
N LEU A 247 3.29 -19.50 -4.67
CA LEU A 247 3.84 -18.66 -5.73
C LEU A 247 2.85 -17.60 -6.20
N LEU A 248 3.38 -16.42 -6.46
CA LEU A 248 2.74 -15.34 -7.19
C LEU A 248 3.08 -15.45 -8.67
N HIS A 249 2.07 -15.58 -9.51
CA HIS A 249 2.19 -15.52 -10.96
C HIS A 249 1.68 -14.17 -11.45
N VAL A 250 2.49 -13.44 -12.19
CA VAL A 250 2.15 -12.14 -12.77
C VAL A 250 2.34 -12.23 -14.27
N ARG A 251 1.34 -11.78 -15.02
CA ARG A 251 1.37 -11.69 -16.47
C ARG A 251 0.98 -10.28 -16.86
N MET A 252 1.81 -9.65 -17.67
CA MET A 252 1.48 -8.37 -18.29
C MET A 252 1.02 -8.68 -19.71
N PRO A 253 -0.29 -8.53 -20.00
CA PRO A 253 -0.78 -8.74 -21.36
C PRO A 253 -0.08 -7.75 -22.30
N GLY A 254 0.21 -8.21 -23.52
CA GLY A 254 0.72 -7.37 -24.59
C GLY A 254 -0.37 -6.48 -25.18
N ALA A 255 -0.42 -6.40 -26.52
CA ALA A 255 -1.59 -5.82 -27.21
C ALA A 255 -2.88 -6.53 -26.78
N GLU A 256 -4.04 -5.88 -26.97
CA GLU A 256 -5.37 -6.39 -26.55
C GLU A 256 -5.76 -7.76 -27.13
N ASP A 257 -4.98 -8.31 -28.06
CA ASP A 257 -5.19 -9.60 -28.68
C ASP A 257 -4.69 -10.76 -27.78
N PRO A 258 -5.57 -11.64 -27.27
CA PRO A 258 -5.19 -12.80 -26.46
C PRO A 258 -4.36 -13.85 -27.22
N ALA A 259 -4.25 -13.78 -28.55
CA ALA A 259 -3.36 -14.62 -29.34
C ALA A 259 -1.90 -14.16 -29.31
N VAL A 260 -1.63 -12.93 -28.85
CA VAL A 260 -0.27 -12.40 -28.72
C VAL A 260 0.31 -12.88 -27.38
N PRO A 261 1.50 -13.50 -27.37
CA PRO A 261 2.14 -13.93 -26.12
C PRO A 261 2.32 -12.73 -25.17
N PRO A 262 2.23 -12.95 -23.84
CA PRO A 262 2.41 -11.87 -22.89
C PRO A 262 3.80 -11.26 -23.05
N LEU A 263 3.86 -9.93 -22.93
CA LEU A 263 5.11 -9.18 -23.08
C LEU A 263 6.09 -9.51 -21.93
N PHE A 264 5.53 -9.82 -20.76
CA PHE A 264 6.27 -10.11 -19.56
C PHE A 264 5.49 -11.08 -18.67
N GLU A 265 6.20 -12.06 -18.12
CA GLU A 265 5.72 -12.96 -17.08
C GLU A 265 6.70 -12.91 -15.91
N LEU A 266 6.19 -13.05 -14.69
CA LEU A 266 6.98 -13.15 -13.48
C LEU A 266 6.37 -14.21 -12.59
N VAL A 267 7.19 -15.15 -12.13
CA VAL A 267 6.86 -16.01 -11.01
C VAL A 267 7.68 -15.55 -9.82
N ALA A 268 7.04 -15.30 -8.69
CA ALA A 268 7.70 -14.87 -7.47
C ALA A 268 7.33 -15.79 -6.30
N GLY A 269 8.28 -16.08 -5.42
CA GLY A 269 8.09 -16.90 -4.23
C GLY A 269 9.08 -16.52 -3.14
N LEU A 270 8.84 -17.01 -1.93
CA LEU A 270 9.77 -16.85 -0.80
C LEU A 270 10.42 -18.20 -0.48
N LEU A 271 11.71 -18.17 -0.18
CA LEU A 271 12.51 -19.31 0.29
C LEU A 271 13.23 -18.93 1.58
N GLY A 272 12.98 -19.68 2.64
CA GLY A 272 13.52 -19.44 3.97
C GLY A 272 14.88 -20.08 4.20
N ASP A 273 15.30 -20.12 5.46
CA ASP A 273 16.61 -20.61 5.88
C ASP A 273 16.79 -22.12 5.60
N GLU A 274 15.72 -22.90 5.72
CA GLU A 274 15.70 -24.32 5.35
C GLU A 274 15.90 -24.54 3.84
N ASP A 275 15.55 -23.55 3.03
CA ASP A 275 15.67 -23.53 1.57
C ASP A 275 16.88 -22.71 1.10
N ALA A 276 17.99 -22.80 1.85
CA ALA A 276 19.26 -22.11 1.63
C ALA A 276 19.24 -20.58 1.84
N GLY A 277 18.22 -20.02 2.49
CA GLY A 277 18.18 -18.61 2.89
C GLY A 277 18.06 -17.63 1.71
N LEU A 278 17.50 -18.08 0.59
CA LEU A 278 17.47 -17.33 -0.67
C LEU A 278 16.52 -16.12 -0.66
N GLY A 279 15.66 -15.99 0.34
CA GLY A 279 14.75 -14.86 0.51
C GLY A 279 13.71 -14.79 -0.59
N LEU A 280 13.70 -13.72 -1.40
CA LEU A 280 12.77 -13.52 -2.50
C LEU A 280 13.32 -14.14 -3.78
N VAL A 281 12.63 -15.14 -4.35
CA VAL A 281 12.96 -15.74 -5.64
C VAL A 281 12.02 -15.22 -6.72
N LEU A 282 12.60 -14.80 -7.84
CA LEU A 282 11.94 -14.23 -8.99
C LEU A 282 12.38 -14.99 -10.25
N SER A 283 11.44 -15.44 -11.06
CA SER A 283 11.67 -16.03 -12.38
C SER A 283 10.96 -15.17 -13.44
N PRO A 284 11.51 -13.98 -13.76
CA PRO A 284 11.01 -13.13 -14.83
C PRO A 284 11.26 -13.74 -16.23
N ARG A 285 10.34 -13.49 -17.17
CA ARG A 285 10.46 -13.84 -18.59
C ARG A 285 9.97 -12.69 -19.45
N GLY A 286 10.73 -12.35 -20.49
CA GLY A 286 10.41 -11.24 -21.39
C GLY A 286 10.97 -9.89 -20.90
N THR A 287 10.53 -8.81 -21.54
CA THR A 287 10.98 -7.45 -21.25
C THR A 287 9.76 -6.57 -20.97
N LEU A 288 9.67 -5.97 -19.78
CA LEU A 288 8.58 -5.06 -19.46
C LEU A 288 8.98 -3.61 -19.76
N ALA A 289 8.25 -2.98 -20.67
CA ALA A 289 8.23 -1.53 -20.83
C ALA A 289 6.78 -1.06 -20.71
N LEU A 290 6.45 -0.46 -19.58
CA LEU A 290 5.14 0.10 -19.28
C LEU A 290 5.25 1.62 -19.29
N ASP A 291 4.37 2.28 -20.04
CA ASP A 291 4.18 3.72 -19.98
C ASP A 291 2.68 4.00 -19.99
N ARG A 292 2.13 4.27 -18.80
CA ARG A 292 0.70 4.45 -18.56
C ARG A 292 0.45 5.86 -18.09
N GLU A 293 -0.53 6.52 -18.68
CA GLU A 293 -1.01 7.81 -18.25
C GLU A 293 -2.46 7.70 -17.78
N SER A 294 -2.74 8.28 -16.63
CA SER A 294 -4.06 8.52 -16.04
C SER A 294 -4.25 10.03 -15.88
N GLU A 295 -5.46 10.49 -15.54
CA GLU A 295 -5.81 11.92 -15.55
C GLU A 295 -4.77 12.85 -14.89
N ASP A 296 -4.20 12.44 -13.75
CA ASP A 296 -3.24 13.25 -12.99
C ASP A 296 -1.89 12.52 -12.77
N TRP A 297 -1.67 11.31 -13.32
CA TRP A 297 -0.46 10.53 -13.08
C TRP A 297 0.03 9.79 -14.31
N ARG A 298 1.35 9.81 -14.53
CA ARG A 298 2.06 8.97 -15.49
C ARG A 298 2.97 8.02 -14.74
N VAL A 299 2.86 6.73 -15.04
CA VAL A 299 3.70 5.66 -14.51
C VAL A 299 4.51 5.09 -15.66
N THR A 300 5.83 5.20 -15.55
CA THR A 300 6.77 4.56 -16.47
C THR A 300 7.52 3.49 -15.70
N LEU A 301 7.51 2.25 -16.18
CA LEU A 301 8.30 1.16 -15.63
C LEU A 301 9.07 0.50 -16.77
N THR A 302 10.39 0.53 -16.70
CA THR A 302 11.25 -0.18 -17.63
C THR A 302 12.04 -1.22 -16.87
N THR A 303 11.97 -2.46 -17.34
CA THR A 303 12.81 -3.55 -16.83
C THR A 303 13.62 -4.12 -17.97
N ALA A 304 14.90 -4.34 -17.72
CA ALA A 304 15.80 -5.05 -18.62
C ALA A 304 16.45 -6.16 -17.81
N LEU A 305 16.23 -7.39 -18.27
CA LEU A 305 16.91 -8.55 -17.73
C LEU A 305 17.79 -9.15 -18.82
N GLN A 306 19.07 -9.32 -18.51
CA GLN A 306 20.02 -10.01 -19.37
C GLN A 306 20.19 -11.46 -18.91
N ALA A 307 19.69 -12.38 -19.74
CA ALA A 307 19.96 -13.82 -19.75
C ALA A 307 19.53 -14.72 -18.55
N ALA A 308 19.33 -14.20 -17.33
CA ALA A 308 18.99 -15.05 -16.18
C ALA A 308 17.57 -15.62 -16.28
N THR A 309 17.39 -16.88 -15.84
CA THR A 309 16.06 -17.49 -15.76
C THR A 309 15.48 -17.42 -14.35
N VAL A 310 16.34 -17.36 -13.33
CA VAL A 310 15.95 -17.24 -11.92
C VAL A 310 16.90 -16.32 -11.16
N ILE A 311 16.32 -15.44 -10.35
CA ILE A 311 17.00 -14.47 -9.49
C ILE A 311 16.52 -14.72 -8.07
N ALA A 312 17.42 -14.73 -7.10
CA ALA A 312 17.06 -14.74 -5.69
C ALA A 312 17.74 -13.60 -4.94
N VAL A 313 17.03 -13.00 -3.98
CA VAL A 313 17.52 -11.91 -3.14
C VAL A 313 17.34 -12.31 -1.68
N GLY A 314 18.44 -12.67 -1.03
CA GLY A 314 18.50 -13.11 0.36
C GLY A 314 19.39 -12.23 1.23
N PRO A 315 19.59 -12.60 2.51
CA PRO A 315 20.48 -11.89 3.43
C PRO A 315 21.94 -11.81 2.95
N ASP A 316 22.38 -12.81 2.19
CA ASP A 316 23.72 -12.88 1.60
C ASP A 316 23.83 -12.13 0.25
N GLY A 317 22.74 -11.50 -0.21
CA GLY A 317 22.68 -10.70 -1.43
C GLY A 317 21.95 -11.36 -2.60
N LEU A 318 22.37 -11.01 -3.81
CA LEU A 318 21.78 -11.47 -5.08
C LEU A 318 22.40 -12.80 -5.54
N HIS A 319 21.56 -13.80 -5.78
CA HIS A 319 21.93 -15.08 -6.40
C HIS A 319 21.24 -15.26 -7.75
N THR A 320 21.90 -15.92 -8.70
CA THR A 320 21.37 -16.18 -10.04
C THR A 320 21.75 -17.59 -10.49
N ASP A 321 20.93 -18.18 -11.34
CA ASP A 321 21.19 -19.51 -11.94
C ASP A 321 22.30 -19.51 -13.00
N LEU A 322 22.78 -18.32 -13.40
CA LEU A 322 23.88 -18.18 -14.33
C LEU A 322 25.22 -18.01 -13.61
N ASP A 323 26.22 -18.77 -14.05
CA ASP A 323 27.62 -18.62 -13.65
C ASP A 323 28.29 -17.35 -14.22
N SER A 324 27.56 -16.51 -14.95
CA SER A 324 28.11 -15.29 -15.56
C SER A 324 27.98 -14.09 -14.62
N THR A 325 29.03 -13.27 -14.60
CA THR A 325 29.02 -11.93 -13.97
C THR A 325 28.15 -10.94 -14.73
N ASP A 326 27.60 -11.33 -15.88
CA ASP A 326 26.88 -10.46 -16.81
C ASP A 326 25.37 -10.37 -16.49
N VAL A 327 24.89 -11.07 -15.45
CA VAL A 327 23.50 -10.93 -15.02
C VAL A 327 23.32 -9.56 -14.37
N ARG A 328 22.53 -8.74 -15.04
CA ARG A 328 22.10 -7.44 -14.56
C ARG A 328 20.59 -7.36 -14.66
N LEU A 329 19.95 -7.20 -13.51
CA LEU A 329 18.55 -6.81 -13.42
C LEU A 329 18.53 -5.29 -13.24
N ARG A 330 18.02 -4.60 -14.25
CA ARG A 330 17.74 -3.17 -14.15
C ARG A 330 16.24 -2.96 -14.17
N ALA A 331 15.71 -2.31 -13.15
CA ALA A 331 14.34 -1.83 -13.09
C ALA A 331 14.35 -0.34 -12.77
N ASP A 332 13.64 0.45 -13.56
CA ASP A 332 13.43 1.88 -13.31
C ASP A 332 11.91 2.12 -13.29
N LEU A 333 11.37 2.46 -12.12
CA LEU A 333 9.99 2.90 -11.92
C LEU A 333 9.98 4.41 -11.73
N ARG A 334 9.14 5.10 -12.49
CA ARG A 334 8.94 6.53 -12.38
C ARG A 334 7.45 6.83 -12.36
N VAL A 335 6.97 7.35 -11.23
CA VAL A 335 5.60 7.82 -11.05
C VAL A 335 5.64 9.33 -11.00
N VAL A 336 5.12 9.99 -12.03
CA VAL A 336 5.06 11.44 -12.13
C VAL A 336 3.61 11.88 -12.03
N ARG A 337 3.31 12.78 -11.10
CA ARG A 337 2.03 13.48 -11.15
C ARG A 337 2.04 14.41 -12.36
N THR A 338 1.24 14.12 -13.37
CA THR A 338 1.03 15.01 -14.52
C THR A 338 0.23 16.20 -14.02
N VAL A 339 0.95 17.24 -13.63
CA VAL A 339 0.32 18.48 -13.23
C VAL A 339 -0.33 19.06 -14.48
N SER A 340 -1.64 18.94 -14.62
CA SER A 340 -2.39 19.74 -15.58
C SER A 340 -1.95 21.20 -15.34
N ALA A 341 -1.34 21.83 -16.34
CA ALA A 341 -0.54 23.04 -16.19
C ALA A 341 -1.21 24.06 -15.25
N GLY A 342 -0.66 24.23 -14.04
CA GLY A 342 -1.13 25.21 -13.04
C GLY A 342 -1.59 24.68 -11.67
N LYS A 343 -1.78 23.37 -11.47
CA LYS A 343 -2.17 22.82 -10.14
C LYS A 343 -0.97 22.75 -9.18
N THR A 344 -0.85 23.72 -8.26
CA THR A 344 0.14 23.65 -7.16
C THR A 344 -0.42 22.78 -6.03
N LEU A 345 0.35 21.82 -5.50
CA LEU A 345 -0.08 21.16 -4.26
C LEU A 345 0.10 22.18 -3.12
N ARG A 346 -1.01 22.59 -2.52
CA ARG A 346 -1.04 23.56 -1.43
C ARG A 346 -1.46 22.86 -0.15
N ILE A 347 -0.65 22.99 0.89
CA ILE A 347 -0.99 22.49 2.24
C ILE A 347 -0.93 23.70 3.18
N GLY A 348 -2.09 24.19 3.60
CA GLY A 348 -2.23 25.35 4.49
C GLY A 348 -3.35 26.30 4.04
N ALA A 349 -3.45 27.45 4.71
CA ALA A 349 -4.51 28.43 4.46
C ALA A 349 -4.33 29.19 3.13
N VAL A 350 -5.45 29.62 2.52
CA VAL A 350 -5.45 30.44 1.29
C VAL A 350 -4.86 31.84 1.53
N ASP A 351 -5.04 32.38 2.74
CA ASP A 351 -4.55 33.72 3.10
C ASP A 351 -3.52 33.68 4.23
N GLY A 352 -2.88 32.52 4.48
CA GLY A 352 -1.91 32.33 5.56
C GLY A 352 -0.66 31.59 5.11
N THR A 353 0.21 31.27 6.07
CA THR A 353 1.38 30.43 5.82
C THR A 353 0.93 29.08 5.29
N ARG A 354 1.37 28.74 4.08
CA ARG A 354 1.11 27.45 3.45
C ARG A 354 2.35 26.93 2.76
N LEU A 355 2.45 25.61 2.69
CA LEU A 355 3.40 24.91 1.86
C LEU A 355 2.84 24.84 0.44
N GLU A 356 3.52 25.48 -0.50
CA GLU A 356 3.21 25.39 -1.93
C GLU A 356 4.28 24.56 -2.64
N ILE A 357 3.92 23.35 -3.07
CA ILE A 357 4.77 22.52 -3.90
C ILE A 357 4.40 22.78 -5.37
N LYS A 358 5.22 23.61 -6.01
CA LYS A 358 5.07 23.99 -7.43
C LYS A 358 5.88 23.04 -8.31
N GLY A 359 5.22 22.18 -9.05
CA GLY A 359 5.87 21.28 -10.01
C GLY A 359 5.39 19.85 -9.88
N PRO A 360 5.90 18.93 -10.73
CA PRO A 360 5.56 17.52 -10.64
C PRO A 360 6.00 16.98 -9.28
N PHE A 361 5.15 16.11 -8.72
CA PHE A 361 5.56 15.18 -7.69
C PHE A 361 6.05 13.93 -8.41
N THR A 362 7.31 13.56 -8.21
CA THR A 362 7.93 12.40 -8.85
C THR A 362 8.41 11.43 -7.78
N VAL A 363 7.98 10.18 -7.90
CA VAL A 363 8.59 9.05 -7.20
C VAL A 363 9.42 8.30 -8.23
N THR A 364 10.72 8.20 -8.00
CA THR A 364 11.61 7.35 -8.79
C THR A 364 12.09 6.22 -7.90
N ALA A 365 11.86 4.99 -8.31
CA ALA A 365 12.50 3.83 -7.73
C ALA A 365 13.38 3.19 -8.78
N TYR A 366 14.59 2.81 -8.42
CA TYR A 366 15.47 2.08 -9.30
C TYR A 366 16.06 0.88 -8.56
N ALA A 367 16.36 -0.16 -9.31
CA ALA A 367 17.13 -1.30 -8.87
C ALA A 367 18.09 -1.67 -10.00
N ASP A 368 19.37 -1.70 -9.68
CA ASP A 368 20.45 -2.13 -10.56
C ASP A 368 21.25 -3.20 -9.82
N LEU A 369 20.81 -4.43 -10.03
CA LEU A 369 21.26 -5.59 -9.29
C LEU A 369 22.12 -6.47 -10.20
N SER A 370 23.37 -6.64 -9.81
CA SER A 370 24.31 -7.63 -10.31
C SER A 370 24.99 -8.32 -9.14
N ARG A 371 25.82 -9.32 -9.42
CA ARG A 371 26.59 -10.03 -8.38
C ARG A 371 27.50 -9.08 -7.58
N ASP A 372 28.09 -8.10 -8.27
CA ASP A 372 29.10 -7.19 -7.69
C ASP A 372 28.52 -5.81 -7.32
N ASN A 373 27.30 -5.50 -7.73
CA ASN A 373 26.65 -4.23 -7.46
C ASN A 373 25.18 -4.45 -7.09
N GLN A 374 24.80 -4.04 -5.88
CA GLN A 374 23.42 -4.06 -5.43
C GLN A 374 23.03 -2.63 -5.09
N ASP A 375 22.71 -1.86 -6.13
CA ASP A 375 22.29 -0.47 -5.98
C ASP A 375 20.79 -0.40 -6.22
N PHE A 376 20.06 0.05 -5.21
CA PHE A 376 18.64 0.29 -5.31
C PHE A 376 18.29 1.49 -4.44
N GLY A 377 17.27 2.22 -4.86
CA GLY A 377 16.89 3.43 -4.19
C GLY A 377 15.48 3.85 -4.54
N VAL A 378 14.87 4.59 -3.62
CA VAL A 378 13.63 5.32 -3.86
C VAL A 378 13.90 6.78 -3.57
N GLU A 379 13.65 7.62 -4.56
CA GLU A 379 13.73 9.06 -4.47
C GLU A 379 12.34 9.67 -4.60
N LEU A 380 12.02 10.56 -3.66
CA LEU A 380 10.82 11.38 -3.68
C LEU A 380 11.25 12.81 -3.99
N SER A 381 10.89 13.33 -5.17
CA SER A 381 11.15 14.70 -5.55
C SER A 381 9.85 15.47 -5.79
N ALA A 382 9.81 16.70 -5.29
CA ALA A 382 8.63 17.54 -5.38
C ALA A 382 9.07 18.99 -5.62
N GLY A 383 8.53 19.62 -6.65
CA GLY A 383 8.86 21.02 -6.98
C GLY A 383 9.41 21.20 -8.39
N ARG A 384 9.94 22.39 -8.69
CA ARG A 384 10.68 22.61 -9.94
C ARG A 384 11.85 21.62 -9.96
N PRO A 385 12.01 20.79 -11.00
CA PRO A 385 13.18 19.95 -11.13
C PRO A 385 14.39 20.88 -11.19
N GLY A 386 15.09 21.01 -10.06
CA GLY A 386 16.40 21.63 -10.02
C GLY A 386 17.35 20.63 -10.67
N TRP A 387 17.42 20.64 -12.00
CA TRP A 387 18.41 19.95 -12.83
C TRP A 387 19.01 18.70 -12.18
N SER A 388 18.19 17.72 -11.82
CA SER A 388 18.72 16.38 -11.54
C SER A 388 19.29 15.91 -12.86
N SER A 389 20.59 15.62 -12.88
CA SER A 389 21.25 15.11 -14.09
C SER A 389 20.45 13.89 -14.61
N PRO A 390 20.33 13.71 -15.93
CA PRO A 390 19.74 12.47 -16.45
C PRO A 390 20.45 11.28 -15.78
N PRO A 391 19.73 10.17 -15.51
CA PRO A 391 20.38 8.95 -15.04
C PRO A 391 21.57 8.66 -15.96
N PRO A 392 22.71 8.18 -15.43
CA PRO A 392 23.92 8.02 -16.22
C PRO A 392 23.59 7.24 -17.48
N THR A 393 23.68 7.92 -18.63
CA THR A 393 23.64 7.26 -19.94
C THR A 393 24.72 6.20 -19.90
N PRO A 394 24.43 4.92 -20.25
CA PRO A 394 25.45 3.89 -20.24
C PRO A 394 26.63 4.40 -21.06
N ALA A 395 27.80 4.45 -20.43
CA ALA A 395 29.03 4.80 -21.11
C ALA A 395 29.14 3.86 -22.30
N ALA A 396 28.96 4.38 -23.50
CA ALA A 396 29.32 3.67 -24.71
C ALA A 396 30.80 3.35 -24.56
N SER A 397 31.12 2.06 -24.37
CA SER A 397 32.49 1.57 -24.42
C SER A 397 33.00 1.79 -25.84
N CYS A 398 33.51 3.00 -26.08
CA CYS A 398 34.29 3.31 -27.26
C CYS A 398 35.58 2.47 -27.17
N GLY A 399 35.52 1.27 -27.73
CA GLY A 399 36.70 0.51 -28.12
C GLY A 399 37.46 1.30 -29.19
N ARG A 400 38.35 2.18 -28.74
CA ARG A 400 39.46 2.70 -29.56
C ARG A 400 40.75 2.49 -28.79
N SER A 401 41.53 1.59 -29.33
CA SER A 401 42.94 1.37 -29.03
C SER A 401 43.71 2.69 -29.05
N CYS A 402 44.17 3.15 -27.89
CA CYS A 402 45.25 4.12 -27.81
C CYS A 402 46.59 3.39 -28.06
N PRO A 403 47.49 3.94 -28.89
CA PRO A 403 48.85 3.40 -29.04
C PRO A 403 49.70 3.74 -27.80
N PRO A 404 50.77 2.98 -27.53
CA PRO A 404 51.59 3.18 -26.34
C PRO A 404 52.39 4.49 -26.41
N ALA A 405 52.46 5.19 -25.27
CA ALA A 405 53.28 6.38 -25.09
C ALA A 405 54.79 6.05 -25.17
N PRO A 406 55.63 6.96 -25.69
CA PRO A 406 57.07 6.74 -25.78
C PRO A 406 57.75 6.93 -24.42
N SER A 407 58.62 5.99 -24.08
CA SER A 407 59.51 6.03 -22.92
C SER A 407 60.55 7.15 -23.06
N TRP A 408 60.55 8.11 -22.14
CA TRP A 408 61.64 9.09 -22.00
C TRP A 408 62.61 8.63 -20.92
N THR A 409 63.81 8.23 -21.35
CA THR A 409 64.98 8.02 -20.50
C THR A 409 65.66 9.34 -20.18
N SER A 410 65.88 9.58 -18.90
CA SER A 410 66.65 10.69 -18.33
C SER A 410 68.13 10.68 -18.76
N SER A 411 68.66 11.84 -19.13
CA SER A 411 70.11 12.10 -19.11
C SER A 411 70.40 13.51 -18.57
N SER A 412 71.34 13.55 -17.65
CA SER A 412 71.86 14.66 -16.84
C SER A 412 72.89 15.55 -17.56
N ALA A 413 72.92 16.84 -17.22
CA ALA A 413 74.10 17.74 -17.07
C ALA A 413 73.60 19.15 -16.67
N SER A 414 73.85 19.66 -15.45
CA SER A 414 74.96 20.56 -15.03
C SER A 414 75.17 21.78 -15.95
N ALA A 415 75.32 23.04 -15.55
CA ALA A 415 75.53 23.74 -14.28
C ALA A 415 75.35 25.26 -14.53
N GLY A 416 75.22 26.10 -13.48
CA GLY A 416 75.68 27.51 -13.58
C GLY A 416 74.87 28.62 -12.91
N ARG A 417 75.11 28.81 -11.60
CA ARG A 417 75.28 30.07 -10.81
C ARG A 417 74.53 31.38 -11.14
N GLY A 418 74.02 31.96 -10.03
CA GLY A 418 74.11 33.39 -9.64
C GLY A 418 72.84 34.20 -9.90
N GLY A 419 72.28 35.01 -9.00
CA GLY A 419 72.66 35.50 -7.66
C GLY A 419 72.02 36.89 -7.46
N ALA A 420 71.49 37.18 -6.26
CA ALA A 420 71.04 38.49 -5.72
C ALA A 420 69.93 39.23 -6.51
N GLY A 421 68.87 39.82 -5.93
CA GLY A 421 68.72 40.46 -4.63
C GLY A 421 68.77 41.99 -4.81
N CYS A 422 67.61 42.67 -4.77
CA CYS A 422 67.40 44.02 -4.22
C CYS A 422 65.96 44.53 -4.45
N THR A 423 65.36 44.99 -3.34
CA THR A 423 64.15 45.84 -3.13
C THR A 423 62.80 45.38 -3.65
#